data_AF-A0A963W5F2-F1
#
_entry.id   AF-A0A963W5F2-F1
#
_cell.length_a   1.000
_cell.length_b   1.000
_cell.length_c   1.000
_cell.angle_alpha   90.00
_cell.angle_beta   90.00
_cell.angle_gamma   90.00
#
_symmetry.space_group_name_H-M   'P 1'
#
loop_
_entity.id
_entity.type
_entity.pdbx_description
1 polymer ?
#
loop_
_entity_poly.entity_id
_entity_poly.type
_entity_poly.pdbx_seq_one_letter_code
_entity_poly.pdbx_strand_id
1 'polypeptide(L)' 'CMRHFITNLKISFTSETEAKADFLLLFFAKPGDPPFTDGCDPLATADVWMQCKRDDDGHWRISRFDSTQIFIRG' A
#
# COMPACT_ATOMS: atom_id res chain seq x y z
N CYS A 1 17.60 -0.97 -3.46
CA CYS A 1 16.34 -0.80 -4.22
C CYS A 1 15.14 -1.10 -3.30
N MET A 2 13.94 -0.57 -3.60
CA MET A 2 12.72 -0.75 -2.79
C MET A 2 11.59 -1.40 -3.60
N ARG A 3 10.75 -2.21 -2.95
CA ARG A 3 9.56 -2.80 -3.55
C ARG A 3 8.40 -2.84 -2.56
N HIS A 4 7.23 -2.39 -3.02
CA HIS A 4 5.96 -2.63 -2.36
C HIS A 4 5.21 -3.75 -3.09
N PHE A 5 4.73 -4.74 -2.35
CA PHE A 5 3.69 -5.65 -2.82
C PHE A 5 2.39 -5.31 -2.11
N ILE A 6 1.34 -5.12 -2.92
CA ILE A 6 -0.02 -4.87 -2.46
C ILE A 6 -0.79 -6.17 -2.66
N THR A 7 -1.38 -6.68 -1.59
CA THR A 7 -2.08 -7.96 -1.57
C THR A 7 -3.42 -7.82 -0.86
N ASN A 8 -4.36 -8.72 -1.14
CA ASN A 8 -5.70 -8.72 -0.52
C ASN A 8 -6.46 -7.40 -0.70
N LEU A 9 -6.26 -6.72 -1.83
CA LEU A 9 -6.91 -5.44 -2.14
C LEU A 9 -8.44 -5.60 -2.17
N LYS A 10 -9.12 -4.75 -1.40
CA LYS A 10 -10.57 -4.59 -1.40
C LYS A 10 -10.89 -3.14 -1.70
N ILE A 11 -11.87 -2.93 -2.58
CA ILE A 11 -12.36 -1.60 -2.92
C ILE A 11 -13.85 -1.56 -2.63
N SER A 12 -14.30 -0.51 -1.93
CA SER A 12 -15.71 -0.21 -1.74
C SER A 12 -16.00 1.23 -2.16
N PHE A 13 -17.01 1.44 -2.98
CA PHE A 13 -17.44 2.77 -3.40
C PHE A 13 -18.49 3.29 -2.41
N THR A 14 -18.26 4.49 -1.87
CA THR A 14 -19.22 5.17 -0.98
C THR A 14 -20.08 6.17 -1.75
N SER A 15 -19.62 6.62 -2.92
CA SER A 15 -20.38 7.43 -3.88
C SER A 15 -19.78 7.28 -5.29
N GLU A 16 -20.27 8.05 -6.27
CA GLU A 16 -19.67 8.12 -7.62
C GLU A 16 -18.25 8.71 -7.63
N THR A 17 -17.90 9.47 -6.59
CA THR A 17 -16.63 10.20 -6.49
C THR A 17 -15.82 9.84 -5.25
N GLU A 18 -16.28 8.90 -4.43
CA GLU A 18 -15.60 8.48 -3.20
C GLU A 18 -15.50 6.95 -3.10
N ALA A 19 -14.33 6.48 -2.68
CA ALA A 19 -14.07 5.08 -2.46
C ALA A 19 -13.15 4.86 -1.27
N LYS A 20 -13.20 3.66 -0.70
CA LYS A 20 -12.24 3.16 0.28
C LYS A 20 -11.46 2.01 -0.35
N ALA A 21 -10.15 1.99 -0.11
CA ALA A 21 -9.26 0.92 -0.56
C ALA A 21 -8.47 0.37 0.63
N ASP A 22 -8.68 -0.91 0.92
CA ASP A 22 -8.04 -1.61 2.03
C ASP A 22 -7.15 -2.73 1.48
N PHE A 23 -5.93 -2.86 1.98
CA PHE A 23 -5.00 -3.89 1.51
C PHE A 23 -3.92 -4.21 2.53
N LEU A 24 -3.27 -5.37 2.35
CA LEU A 24 -2.06 -5.74 3.07
C LEU A 24 -0.83 -5.32 2.24
N LEU A 25 0.02 -4.52 2.86
CA LEU A 25 1.29 -4.06 2.31
C LEU A 25 2.45 -4.93 2.82
N LEU A 26 3.27 -5.43 1.90
CA LEU A 26 4.60 -5.97 2.19
C LEU A 26 5.65 -5.02 1.60
N PHE A 27 6.54 -4.52 2.44
CA PHE A 27 7.60 -3.60 2.05
C PHE A 27 8.97 -4.27 2.13
N PHE A 28 9.68 -4.28 1.01
CA PHE A 28 11.04 -4.82 0.89
C PHE A 28 12.00 -3.69 0.53
N ALA A 29 13.12 -3.61 1.24
CA ALA A 29 14.18 -2.67 0.94
C ALA A 29 15.55 -3.30 1.26
N LYS A 30 16.50 -3.18 0.32
CA LYS A 30 17.91 -3.58 0.50
C LYS A 30 18.84 -2.46 0.01
N PRO A 31 19.84 -2.02 0.78
CA PRO A 31 20.87 -1.11 0.29
C PRO A 31 21.69 -1.74 -0.84
N GLY A 32 22.08 -0.96 -1.85
CA GLY A 32 22.97 -1.40 -2.94
C GLY A 32 22.31 -2.27 -4.01
N ASP A 33 21.57 -3.31 -3.62
CA ASP A 33 21.07 -4.33 -4.55
C ASP A 33 19.54 -4.26 -4.80
N PRO A 34 19.05 -4.87 -5.90
CA PRO A 34 17.65 -5.21 -6.05
C PRO A 34 17.19 -6.18 -4.95
N PRO A 35 16.03 -5.94 -4.30
CA PRO A 35 15.40 -6.98 -3.50
C PRO A 35 15.11 -8.18 -4.42
N PHE A 36 15.26 -9.40 -3.92
CA PHE A 36 15.01 -10.68 -4.61
C PHE A 36 16.12 -11.26 -5.50
N THR A 37 17.36 -10.74 -5.44
CA THR A 37 18.52 -11.47 -6.03
C THR A 37 18.95 -12.66 -5.16
N ASP A 38 18.75 -12.51 -3.84
CA ASP A 38 18.83 -13.50 -2.78
C ASP A 38 17.53 -13.47 -1.94
N GLY A 39 17.34 -14.45 -1.06
CA GLY A 39 16.19 -14.46 -0.13
C GLY A 39 16.14 -13.16 0.68
N CYS A 40 15.00 -12.46 0.64
CA CYS A 40 14.81 -11.16 1.28
C CYS A 40 13.47 -11.15 2.03
N ASP A 41 13.53 -11.06 3.36
CA ASP A 41 12.35 -10.87 4.20
C ASP A 41 11.78 -9.44 4.04
N PRO A 42 10.47 -9.24 4.22
CA PRO A 42 9.91 -7.90 4.26
C PRO A 42 10.45 -7.12 5.47
N LEU A 43 10.81 -5.86 5.24
CA LEU A 43 11.22 -4.92 6.28
C LEU A 43 10.02 -4.44 7.12
N ALA A 44 8.85 -4.31 6.48
CA ALA A 44 7.60 -3.99 7.15
C ALA A 44 6.41 -4.72 6.53
N THR A 45 5.44 -5.06 7.37
CA THR A 45 4.11 -5.54 6.97
C THR A 45 3.05 -4.66 7.62
N ALA A 46 2.10 -4.16 6.83
CA ALA A 46 1.08 -3.26 7.34
C ALA A 46 -0.30 -3.53 6.73
N ASP A 47 -1.33 -3.46 7.56
CA ASP A 47 -2.70 -3.24 7.06
C ASP A 47 -2.85 -1.76 6.72
N VAL A 48 -3.34 -1.48 5.52
CA VAL A 48 -3.53 -0.14 5.01
C VAL A 48 -5.00 0.11 4.73
N TRP A 49 -5.48 1.28 5.15
CA TRP A 49 -6.81 1.80 4.84
C TRP A 49 -6.66 3.16 4.17
N MET A 50 -7.21 3.28 2.96
CA MET A 50 -7.18 4.53 2.21
C MET A 50 -8.59 5.03 1.92
N GLN A 51 -8.74 6.34 1.92
CA GLN A 51 -9.86 7.02 1.27
C GLN A 51 -9.36 7.62 -0.04
N CYS A 52 -10.15 7.44 -1.08
CA CYS A 52 -9.87 7.94 -2.41
C CYS A 52 -11.02 8.83 -2.88
N LYS A 53 -10.68 9.91 -3.58
CA LYS A 53 -11.63 10.80 -4.23
C LYS A 53 -11.36 10.86 -5.73
N ARG A 54 -12.41 10.85 -6.55
CA ARG A 54 -12.32 11.12 -7.98
C ARG A 54 -12.44 12.62 -8.21
N ASP A 55 -11.45 13.19 -8.88
CA ASP A 55 -11.49 14.60 -9.25
C ASP A 55 -12.10 14.80 -10.64
N ASP A 56 -12.29 16.06 -11.03
CA ASP A 56 -12.96 16.48 -12.27
C ASP A 56 -12.24 16.00 -13.53
N ASP A 57 -10.93 15.70 -13.45
CA ASP A 57 -10.14 15.11 -14.53
C ASP A 57 -10.35 13.58 -14.66
N GLY A 58 -11.25 13.02 -13.85
CA GLY A 58 -11.62 11.62 -13.86
C GLY A 58 -10.64 10.70 -13.14
N HIS A 59 -9.53 11.23 -12.62
CA HIS A 59 -8.53 10.45 -11.88
C HIS A 59 -8.90 10.31 -10.40
N TRP A 60 -8.60 9.14 -9.85
CA TRP A 60 -8.75 8.88 -8.41
C TRP A 60 -7.45 9.24 -7.68
N ARG A 61 -7.57 10.02 -6.61
CA ARG A 61 -6.46 10.43 -5.75
C ARG A 61 -6.71 10.01 -4.31
N ILE A 62 -5.64 9.73 -3.58
CA ILE A 62 -5.71 9.41 -2.15
C ILE A 62 -6.02 10.70 -1.40
N SER A 63 -7.15 10.73 -0.70
CA SER A 63 -7.54 11.83 0.18
C SER A 63 -7.14 11.59 1.64
N ARG A 64 -7.05 10.32 2.04
CA ARG A 64 -6.50 9.90 3.35
C ARG A 64 -5.76 8.58 3.21
N PHE A 65 -4.62 8.48 3.89
CA PHE A 65 -3.85 7.26 4.04
C PHE A 65 -3.67 6.98 5.54
N ASP A 66 -4.03 5.78 5.97
CA ASP A 66 -3.83 5.30 7.33
C ASP A 66 -3.28 3.88 7.28
N SER A 67 -2.41 3.52 8.21
CA SER A 67 -1.79 2.19 8.22
C SER A 67 -1.40 1.75 9.62
N THR A 68 -1.62 0.47 9.90
CA THR A 68 -1.13 -0.17 11.12
C THR A 68 -0.02 -1.14 10.74
N GLN A 69 1.21 -0.85 11.20
CA GLN A 69 2.34 -1.75 11.01
C GLN A 69 2.20 -2.92 11.98
N ILE A 70 1.90 -4.10 11.44
CA ILE A 70 1.71 -5.34 12.21
C ILE A 70 3.08 -5.94 12.57
N PHE A 71 4.07 -5.70 11.71
CA PHE A 71 5.45 -6.13 11.92
C PHE A 71 6.42 -5.09 11.36
N ILE A 72 7.42 -4.76 12.18
CA ILE A 72 8.54 -3.89 11.83
C ILE A 72 9.80 -4.62 12.23
N ARG A 73 10.74 -4.81 11.29
CA ARG A 73 12.06 -5.32 11.62
C ARG A 73 12.98 -4.14 11.96
N GLY A 74 13.46 -4.12 13.19
CA GLY A 74 14.60 -3.29 13.63
C GLY A 74 15.92 -3.97 13.29
#